data_AF-A0AAU3PSC8-F1
#
_entry.id   AF-A0AAU3PSC8-F1
#
_cell.length_a   1.000
_cell.length_b   1.000
_cell.length_c   1.000
_cell.angle_alpha   90.00
_cell.angle_beta   90.00
_cell.angle_gamma   90.00
#
_symmetry.space_group_name_H-M   'P 1'
#
loop_
_entity.id
_entity.type
_entity.pdbx_description
1 polymer ?
#
loop_
_entity_poly.entity_id
_entity_poly.type
_entity_poly.pdbx_seq_one_letter_code
_entity_poly.pdbx_strand_id
1 'polypeptide(L)'
;MTDRSVIALVVIAFAGYRPHRRDEEISMSRWPTHVAGVCAALALAVASAVQVAAADDAPVAPSYSYLGGLAAQATGPGAAPPGANDWSCRPGAAHPNPVVLLHGLSNDTITWNSLSPVLAAAGYCVFTTTYGTGPLGPIGSITPVEESAAQIGAFIDRVLATTGAARVDLVGHSMGGAVPFYNLNYLGAASKIDDYIAMGAPLHGTTLSGIQSMFAGLLEQPAIDELLTSKCGPCQVSYGAPFLRVLNPDPSIAPDIRFTTIVSRYDEIATPFTTGQLEGPNVRNIVLQDLCATDYTEHYELTADPVAVRAVLNALDPAHAEPASCTVVFPFIGPVGR
;
A
#
# COMPACT_ATOMS: atom_id res chain seq x y z
N MET A 1 18.08 -11.87 -32.50
CA MET A 1 16.79 -11.98 -33.22
C MET A 1 15.70 -11.78 -32.19
N THR A 2 15.10 -10.60 -32.21
CA THR A 2 14.12 -10.12 -31.23
C THR A 2 12.74 -10.65 -31.56
N ASP A 3 12.16 -11.41 -30.65
CA ASP A 3 10.82 -11.98 -30.78
C ASP A 3 9.76 -10.90 -30.51
N ARG A 4 8.98 -10.57 -31.55
CA ARG A 4 7.96 -9.52 -31.57
C ARG A 4 6.63 -9.94 -30.94
N SER A 5 6.58 -11.09 -30.26
CA SER A 5 5.34 -11.71 -29.79
C SER A 5 4.82 -11.18 -28.44
N VAL A 6 5.63 -10.41 -27.69
CA VAL A 6 5.21 -9.86 -26.38
C VAL A 6 4.45 -8.52 -26.52
N ILE A 7 4.55 -7.83 -27.65
CA ILE A 7 3.94 -6.49 -27.85
C ILE A 7 2.44 -6.59 -28.22
N ALA A 8 1.93 -7.77 -28.59
CA ALA A 8 0.55 -7.91 -29.07
C ALA A 8 -0.51 -8.15 -27.99
N LEU A 9 -0.14 -8.39 -26.72
CA LEU A 9 -1.12 -8.75 -25.68
C LEU A 9 -1.71 -7.55 -24.92
N VAL A 10 -1.13 -6.35 -25.04
CA VAL A 10 -1.57 -5.17 -24.28
C VAL A 10 -2.59 -4.30 -25.04
N VAL A 11 -2.83 -4.56 -26.33
CA VAL A 11 -3.68 -3.67 -27.18
C VAL A 11 -5.10 -4.22 -27.43
N ILE A 12 -5.46 -5.42 -26.98
CA ILE A 12 -6.79 -6.02 -27.27
C ILE A 12 -7.83 -5.79 -26.16
N ALA A 13 -7.50 -5.06 -25.08
CA ALA A 13 -8.45 -4.76 -24.01
C ALA A 13 -9.44 -3.60 -24.34
N PHE A 14 -9.33 -2.91 -25.48
CA PHE A 14 -10.13 -1.70 -25.76
C PHE A 14 -10.94 -1.69 -27.07
N ALA A 15 -11.21 -2.84 -27.69
CA ALA A 15 -12.10 -2.86 -28.85
C ALA A 15 -12.96 -4.13 -28.92
N GLY A 16 -14.22 -4.05 -28.51
CA GLY A 16 -15.19 -5.07 -28.89
C GLY A 16 -16.44 -5.25 -28.04
N TYR A 17 -17.19 -4.19 -27.73
CA TYR A 17 -18.58 -4.37 -27.27
C TYR A 17 -19.52 -4.43 -28.49
N ARG A 18 -20.15 -5.59 -28.74
CA ARG A 18 -21.47 -5.69 -29.39
C ARG A 18 -22.25 -6.88 -28.84
N PRO A 19 -23.51 -6.71 -28.44
CA PRO A 19 -24.31 -7.80 -27.90
C PRO A 19 -25.02 -8.55 -29.04
N HIS A 20 -25.02 -9.88 -29.00
CA HIS A 20 -26.07 -10.63 -29.70
C HIS A 20 -26.53 -11.88 -28.94
N ARG A 21 -27.84 -12.08 -29.08
CA ARG A 21 -28.79 -13.00 -28.45
C ARG A 21 -28.45 -14.50 -28.49
N ARG A 22 -28.87 -15.16 -27.41
CA ARG A 22 -29.59 -16.45 -27.23
C ARG A 22 -29.31 -17.65 -28.15
N ASP A 23 -29.20 -18.78 -27.44
CA ASP A 23 -29.51 -20.17 -27.79
C ASP A 23 -28.53 -20.89 -28.72
N GLU A 24 -27.60 -21.66 -28.14
CA GLU A 24 -27.21 -22.98 -28.66
C GLU A 24 -26.46 -23.79 -27.59
N GLU A 25 -27.02 -24.95 -27.28
CA GLU A 25 -26.58 -25.93 -26.28
C GLU A 25 -25.43 -26.77 -26.88
N ILE A 26 -24.19 -26.61 -26.39
CA ILE A 26 -23.04 -27.39 -26.90
C ILE A 26 -22.90 -28.70 -26.11
N SER A 27 -23.21 -29.79 -26.80
CA SER A 27 -23.08 -31.18 -26.40
C SER A 27 -21.64 -31.57 -25.99
N MET A 28 -21.49 -32.07 -24.76
CA MET A 28 -20.30 -32.78 -24.28
C MET A 28 -20.24 -34.20 -24.88
N SER A 29 -19.75 -34.36 -26.10
CA SER A 29 -19.17 -35.65 -26.49
C SER A 29 -18.15 -35.51 -27.62
N ARG A 30 -17.00 -36.17 -27.41
CA ARG A 30 -15.89 -36.41 -28.36
C ARG A 30 -14.76 -35.38 -28.36
N TRP A 31 -13.90 -35.47 -27.35
CA TRP A 31 -12.52 -35.03 -27.49
C TRP A 31 -11.63 -36.28 -27.63
N PRO A 32 -10.73 -36.33 -28.63
CA PRO A 32 -9.87 -37.49 -28.87
C PRO A 32 -8.86 -37.67 -27.73
N THR A 33 -8.60 -38.93 -27.40
CA THR A 33 -7.82 -39.45 -26.25
C THR A 33 -6.35 -39.01 -26.18
N HIS A 34 -5.87 -38.14 -27.09
CA HIS A 34 -4.51 -37.63 -27.11
C HIS A 34 -4.29 -36.34 -26.30
N VAL A 35 -5.36 -35.65 -25.86
CA VAL A 35 -5.23 -34.47 -24.98
C VAL A 35 -5.06 -34.87 -23.51
N ALA A 36 -5.60 -36.01 -23.09
CA ALA A 36 -5.49 -36.51 -21.72
C ALA A 36 -4.05 -36.97 -21.34
N GLY A 37 -3.26 -37.39 -22.33
CA GLY A 37 -1.87 -37.83 -22.10
C GLY A 37 -0.86 -36.71 -21.84
N VAL A 38 -1.11 -35.50 -22.38
CA VAL A 38 -0.21 -34.35 -22.22
C VAL A 38 -0.38 -33.69 -20.84
N CYS A 39 -1.60 -33.70 -20.28
CA CYS A 39 -1.86 -33.17 -18.94
C CYS A 39 -1.28 -34.05 -17.82
N ALA A 40 -1.21 -35.38 -18.01
CA ALA A 40 -0.65 -36.29 -17.00
C ALA A 40 0.89 -36.24 -16.93
N ALA A 41 1.57 -36.00 -18.06
CA ALA A 41 3.03 -35.87 -18.10
C ALA A 41 3.53 -34.54 -17.50
N LEU A 42 2.76 -33.44 -17.64
CA LEU A 42 3.05 -32.17 -16.97
C LEU A 42 2.78 -32.21 -15.47
N ALA A 43 1.81 -33.02 -15.00
CA ALA A 43 1.52 -33.17 -13.58
C ALA A 43 2.57 -34.01 -12.81
N LEU A 44 3.20 -35.02 -13.44
CA LEU A 44 4.24 -35.84 -12.80
C LEU A 44 5.65 -35.22 -12.85
N ALA A 45 5.94 -34.32 -13.80
CA ALA A 45 7.21 -33.57 -13.82
C ALA A 45 7.29 -32.49 -12.72
N VAL A 46 6.13 -32.02 -12.20
CA VAL A 46 6.06 -31.06 -11.10
C VAL A 46 6.13 -31.75 -9.72
N ALA A 47 5.89 -33.06 -9.65
CA ALA A 47 5.86 -33.81 -8.38
C ALA A 47 7.19 -34.44 -7.95
N SER A 48 8.27 -34.32 -8.73
CA SER A 48 9.55 -35.03 -8.48
C SER A 48 10.73 -34.10 -8.19
N ALA A 49 10.49 -32.93 -7.62
CA ALA A 49 11.54 -32.05 -7.10
C ALA A 49 11.14 -31.42 -5.76
N VAL A 50 10.49 -32.19 -4.88
CA VAL A 50 10.49 -31.87 -3.44
C VAL A 50 11.77 -32.47 -2.86
N GLN A 51 12.89 -31.81 -3.14
CA GLN A 51 13.96 -31.81 -2.15
C GLN A 51 13.48 -30.86 -1.06
N VAL A 52 13.27 -31.40 0.14
CA VAL A 52 13.23 -30.60 1.36
C VAL A 52 14.63 -30.00 1.51
N ALA A 53 14.91 -28.93 0.79
CA ALA A 53 15.92 -27.99 1.19
C ALA A 53 15.41 -27.42 2.51
N ALA A 54 16.19 -27.56 3.58
CA ALA A 54 16.02 -26.70 4.74
C ALA A 54 15.88 -25.27 4.22
N ALA A 55 14.82 -24.57 4.62
CA ALA A 55 14.67 -23.17 4.31
C ALA A 55 15.90 -22.48 4.91
N ASP A 56 16.85 -22.10 4.06
CA ASP A 56 17.88 -21.17 4.47
C ASP A 56 17.14 -19.89 4.88
N ASP A 57 17.32 -19.47 6.14
CA ASP A 57 16.82 -18.21 6.73
C ASP A 57 17.43 -16.95 6.06
N ALA A 58 17.83 -17.04 4.79
CA ALA A 58 18.28 -15.89 4.03
C ALA A 58 17.09 -14.94 3.82
N PRO A 59 17.23 -13.64 4.15
CA PRO A 59 16.17 -12.68 3.90
C PRO A 59 15.81 -12.70 2.42
N VAL A 60 14.55 -13.04 2.10
CA VAL A 60 14.02 -12.90 0.75
C VAL A 60 14.13 -11.42 0.40
N ALA A 61 14.88 -11.10 -0.65
CA ALA A 61 15.04 -9.72 -1.10
C ALA A 61 13.64 -9.10 -1.34
N PRO A 62 13.40 -7.86 -0.88
CA PRO A 62 12.10 -7.22 -1.03
C PRO A 62 11.72 -7.16 -2.51
N SER A 63 10.47 -7.53 -2.80
CA SER A 63 9.89 -7.29 -4.12
C SER A 63 9.60 -5.80 -4.22
N TYR A 64 10.50 -4.99 -4.79
CA TYR A 64 10.23 -3.58 -5.14
C TYR A 64 9.22 -3.52 -6.31
N SER A 65 8.01 -4.01 -6.09
CA SER A 65 6.88 -3.95 -7.03
C SER A 65 5.57 -4.17 -6.27
N TYR A 66 4.59 -3.31 -6.51
CA TYR A 66 3.24 -3.45 -5.96
C TYR A 66 2.57 -4.76 -6.38
N LEU A 67 2.84 -5.26 -7.59
CA LEU A 67 2.36 -6.58 -8.06
C LEU A 67 2.87 -7.73 -7.18
N GLY A 68 4.04 -7.58 -6.56
CA GLY A 68 4.54 -8.55 -5.58
C GLY A 68 3.60 -8.70 -4.38
N GLY A 69 3.04 -7.59 -3.88
CA GLY A 69 2.03 -7.59 -2.82
C GLY A 69 0.74 -8.30 -3.21
N LEU A 70 0.28 -8.10 -4.46
CA LEU A 70 -0.87 -8.83 -5.00
C LEU A 70 -0.61 -10.35 -5.07
N ALA A 71 0.59 -10.75 -5.49
CA ALA A 71 0.98 -12.16 -5.50
C ALA A 71 1.02 -12.74 -4.07
N ALA A 72 1.57 -12.01 -3.10
CA ALA A 72 1.58 -12.41 -1.69
C ALA A 72 0.15 -12.65 -1.16
N GLN A 73 -0.75 -11.69 -1.38
CA GLN A 73 -2.16 -11.81 -0.99
C GLN A 73 -2.85 -13.02 -1.64
N ALA A 74 -2.54 -13.33 -2.90
CA ALA A 74 -3.13 -14.48 -3.59
C ALA A 74 -2.65 -15.83 -3.02
N THR A 75 -1.40 -15.91 -2.56
CA THR A 75 -0.81 -17.13 -2.01
C THR A 75 -0.98 -17.31 -0.50
N GLY A 76 -1.20 -16.21 0.24
CA GLY A 76 -1.29 -16.19 1.70
C GLY A 76 -2.23 -15.09 2.19
N PRO A 77 -3.54 -15.19 1.92
CA PRO A 77 -4.47 -14.11 2.21
C PRO A 77 -4.54 -13.80 3.72
N GLY A 78 -4.33 -12.53 4.08
CA GLY A 78 -4.38 -12.06 5.47
C GLY A 78 -3.15 -12.39 6.31
N ALA A 79 -2.10 -12.95 5.70
CA ALA A 79 -0.81 -13.08 6.36
C ALA A 79 -0.14 -11.71 6.50
N ALA A 80 0.50 -11.45 7.65
CA ALA A 80 1.30 -10.23 7.78
C ALA A 80 2.40 -10.19 6.70
N PRO A 81 2.71 -9.00 6.15
CA PRO A 81 3.82 -8.85 5.22
C PRO A 81 5.13 -9.26 5.90
N PRO A 82 6.14 -9.71 5.13
CA PRO A 82 7.42 -10.14 5.69
C PRO A 82 8.03 -9.09 6.64
N GLY A 83 8.51 -9.53 7.80
CA GLY A 83 9.13 -8.66 8.80
C GLY A 83 8.16 -7.87 9.70
N ALA A 84 6.86 -7.91 9.44
CA ALA A 84 5.87 -7.25 10.30
C ALA A 84 5.28 -8.19 11.37
N ASN A 85 4.75 -7.58 12.43
CA ASN A 85 3.93 -8.22 13.45
C ASN A 85 4.63 -9.32 14.26
N ASP A 86 5.96 -9.23 14.41
CA ASP A 86 6.65 -9.93 15.49
C ASP A 86 6.35 -9.22 16.83
N TRP A 87 5.31 -9.70 17.53
CA TRP A 87 4.89 -9.18 18.84
C TRP A 87 5.90 -9.45 19.96
N SER A 88 6.94 -10.26 19.72
CA SER A 88 8.06 -10.42 20.65
C SER A 88 9.16 -9.37 20.47
N CYS A 89 9.13 -8.62 19.36
CA CYS A 89 10.12 -7.58 19.07
C CYS A 89 10.13 -6.48 20.14
N ARG A 90 11.33 -6.02 20.51
CA ARG A 90 11.54 -4.93 21.46
C ARG A 90 12.44 -3.87 20.83
N PRO A 91 11.97 -2.62 20.68
CA PRO A 91 12.77 -1.53 20.13
C PRO A 91 14.08 -1.34 20.92
N GLY A 92 15.18 -1.14 20.19
CA GLY A 92 16.51 -0.92 20.77
C GLY A 92 16.87 0.56 20.88
N ALA A 93 18.05 0.87 21.40
CA ALA A 93 18.49 2.26 21.54
C ALA A 93 18.69 2.99 20.20
N ALA A 94 19.02 2.26 19.13
CA ALA A 94 19.17 2.83 17.78
C ALA A 94 17.82 3.22 17.16
N HIS A 95 16.78 2.40 17.39
CA HIS A 95 15.42 2.61 16.90
C HIS A 95 14.45 2.42 18.07
N PRO A 96 14.26 3.44 18.92
CA PRO A 96 13.50 3.31 20.17
C PRO A 96 11.98 3.26 19.96
N ASN A 97 11.50 3.71 18.81
CA ASN A 97 10.09 3.68 18.45
C ASN A 97 9.83 2.51 17.48
N PRO A 98 8.78 1.69 17.71
CA PRO A 98 8.32 0.75 16.70
C PRO A 98 7.62 1.52 15.56
N VAL A 99 7.72 0.98 14.34
CA VAL A 99 7.08 1.56 13.16
C VAL A 99 5.69 0.95 12.97
N VAL A 100 4.67 1.79 12.83
CA VAL A 100 3.29 1.40 12.49
C VAL A 100 2.99 1.77 11.05
N LEU A 101 2.72 0.75 10.23
CA LEU A 101 2.38 0.89 8.82
C LEU A 101 0.86 0.89 8.62
N LEU A 102 0.31 1.86 7.89
CA LEU A 102 -1.13 2.05 7.67
C LEU A 102 -1.50 2.15 6.19
N HIS A 103 -2.15 1.11 5.68
CA HIS A 103 -2.45 0.99 4.25
C HIS A 103 -3.54 1.96 3.76
N GLY A 104 -3.61 2.20 2.45
CA GLY A 104 -4.68 2.94 1.78
C GLY A 104 -5.96 2.11 1.55
N LEU A 105 -6.70 2.40 0.48
CA LEU A 105 -7.78 1.51 0.02
C LEU A 105 -7.19 0.20 -0.55
N SER A 106 -6.86 -0.74 0.33
CA SER A 106 -6.16 -2.00 0.06
C SER A 106 -6.12 -2.83 1.37
N ASN A 107 -5.03 -3.55 1.64
CA ASN A 107 -4.74 -4.15 2.93
C ASN A 107 -3.25 -4.12 3.26
N ASP A 108 -2.90 -4.59 4.46
CA ASP A 108 -1.52 -4.62 4.94
C ASP A 108 -0.59 -5.52 4.10
N THR A 109 -1.08 -6.69 3.70
CA THR A 109 -0.32 -7.71 2.97
C THR A 109 0.15 -7.16 1.62
N ILE A 110 -0.75 -6.52 0.87
CA ILE A 110 -0.45 -5.96 -0.45
C ILE A 110 0.45 -4.74 -0.31
N THR A 111 0.03 -3.77 0.52
CA THR A 111 0.64 -2.44 0.55
C THR A 111 2.08 -2.45 1.05
N TRP A 112 2.39 -3.34 2.01
CA TRP A 112 3.64 -3.29 2.75
C TRP A 112 4.62 -4.42 2.43
N ASN A 113 4.35 -5.20 1.37
CA ASN A 113 5.18 -6.35 1.00
C ASN A 113 6.64 -5.98 0.67
N SER A 114 6.89 -4.71 0.29
CA SER A 114 8.23 -4.21 -0.03
C SER A 114 8.86 -3.45 1.15
N LEU A 115 8.15 -2.46 1.70
CA LEU A 115 8.68 -1.60 2.74
C LEU A 115 8.88 -2.33 4.08
N SER A 116 7.95 -3.21 4.47
CA SER A 116 8.02 -3.94 5.75
C SER A 116 9.32 -4.74 5.91
N PRO A 117 9.71 -5.63 4.97
CA PRO A 117 10.96 -6.38 5.12
C PRO A 117 12.19 -5.49 5.07
N VAL A 118 12.16 -4.36 4.36
CA VAL A 118 13.27 -3.39 4.35
C VAL A 118 13.46 -2.75 5.73
N LEU A 119 12.37 -2.31 6.35
CA LEU A 119 12.40 -1.73 7.69
C LEU A 119 12.83 -2.75 8.75
N ALA A 120 12.30 -3.97 8.67
CA ALA A 120 12.70 -5.05 9.58
C ALA A 120 14.20 -5.40 9.42
N ALA A 121 14.70 -5.48 8.19
CA ALA A 121 16.12 -5.70 7.91
C ALA A 121 17.01 -4.53 8.38
N ALA A 122 16.48 -3.31 8.42
CA ALA A 122 17.13 -2.15 9.02
C ALA A 122 17.07 -2.13 10.56
N GLY A 123 16.42 -3.11 11.20
CA GLY A 123 16.39 -3.27 12.66
C GLY A 123 15.20 -2.60 13.36
N TYR A 124 14.19 -2.14 12.63
CA TYR A 124 12.96 -1.63 13.22
C TYR A 124 12.02 -2.76 13.65
N CYS A 125 11.33 -2.59 14.78
CA CYS A 125 10.14 -3.39 15.08
C CYS A 125 8.96 -2.85 14.26
N VAL A 126 8.47 -3.64 13.29
CA VAL A 126 7.43 -3.21 12.34
C VAL A 126 6.08 -3.85 12.69
N PHE A 127 5.02 -3.04 12.74
CA PHE A 127 3.66 -3.48 13.01
C PHE A 127 2.69 -2.93 11.98
N THR A 128 1.70 -3.72 11.61
CA THR A 128 0.64 -3.30 10.68
C THR A 128 -0.66 -4.04 10.98
N THR A 129 -1.78 -3.45 10.61
CA THR A 129 -3.08 -4.10 10.64
C THR A 129 -3.87 -3.70 9.41
N THR A 130 -4.72 -4.60 8.94
CA THR A 130 -5.79 -4.22 8.03
C THR A 130 -6.91 -3.56 8.84
N TYR A 131 -7.15 -2.26 8.62
CA TYR A 131 -8.18 -1.47 9.32
C TYR A 131 -9.30 -1.08 8.36
N GLY A 132 -10.43 -0.65 8.91
CA GLY A 132 -11.56 -0.10 8.15
C GLY A 132 -12.16 -1.10 7.16
N THR A 133 -12.19 -2.38 7.52
CA THR A 133 -12.76 -3.45 6.70
C THR A 133 -14.28 -3.50 6.83
N GLY A 134 -14.92 -4.08 5.82
CA GLY A 134 -16.36 -4.21 5.71
C GLY A 134 -16.75 -5.50 4.99
N PRO A 135 -17.99 -5.64 4.51
CA PRO A 135 -18.48 -6.89 3.91
C PRO A 135 -17.81 -7.28 2.59
N LEU A 136 -16.98 -6.41 2.00
CA LEU A 136 -16.33 -6.59 0.69
C LEU A 136 -15.06 -7.47 0.72
N GLY A 137 -14.81 -8.21 1.79
CA GLY A 137 -13.64 -9.08 1.91
C GLY A 137 -12.42 -8.36 2.51
N PRO A 138 -11.18 -8.78 2.21
CA PRO A 138 -9.97 -8.33 2.90
C PRO A 138 -9.51 -6.94 2.44
N ILE A 139 -10.44 -6.06 2.01
CA ILE A 139 -10.14 -4.68 1.62
C ILE A 139 -10.53 -3.77 2.78
N GLY A 140 -9.55 -3.05 3.29
CA GLY A 140 -9.68 -2.09 4.36
C GLY A 140 -9.74 -0.64 3.86
N SER A 141 -9.78 0.28 4.83
CA SER A 141 -9.96 1.72 4.62
C SER A 141 -11.23 2.08 3.82
N ILE A 142 -12.29 1.26 3.94
CA ILE A 142 -13.60 1.49 3.30
C ILE A 142 -14.62 2.11 4.25
N THR A 143 -14.54 1.82 5.55
CA THR A 143 -15.46 2.38 6.55
C THR A 143 -15.18 3.87 6.81
N PRO A 144 -16.11 4.61 7.43
CA PRO A 144 -15.90 6.02 7.76
C PRO A 144 -14.57 6.28 8.47
N VAL A 145 -13.95 7.42 8.19
CA VAL A 145 -12.64 7.84 8.72
C VAL A 145 -12.62 7.78 10.24
N GLU A 146 -13.71 8.16 10.90
CA GLU A 146 -13.85 8.14 12.35
C GLU A 146 -13.77 6.71 12.92
N GLU A 147 -14.43 5.76 12.26
CA GLU A 147 -14.39 4.34 12.64
C GLU A 147 -13.00 3.75 12.40
N SER A 148 -12.40 4.06 11.24
CA SER A 148 -11.04 3.65 10.88
C SER A 148 -10.00 4.21 11.86
N ALA A 149 -10.09 5.50 12.21
CA ALA A 149 -9.21 6.16 13.16
C ALA A 149 -9.30 5.54 14.56
N ALA A 150 -10.48 5.16 15.03
CA ALA A 150 -10.63 4.46 16.30
C ALA A 150 -9.89 3.11 16.31
N GLN A 151 -9.97 2.34 15.21
CA GLN A 151 -9.23 1.08 15.07
C GLN A 151 -7.72 1.30 15.05
N ILE A 152 -7.25 2.32 14.33
CA ILE A 152 -5.83 2.70 14.28
C ILE A 152 -5.33 3.11 15.67
N GLY A 153 -6.11 3.91 16.42
CA GLY A 153 -5.76 4.33 17.77
C GLY A 153 -5.61 3.13 18.72
N ALA A 154 -6.55 2.19 18.67
CA ALA A 154 -6.47 0.95 19.46
C ALA A 154 -5.28 0.07 19.06
N PHE A 155 -4.93 0.04 17.77
CA PHE A 155 -3.76 -0.68 17.30
C PHE A 155 -2.45 -0.06 17.81
N ILE A 156 -2.31 1.26 17.73
CA ILE A 156 -1.16 1.99 18.28
C ILE A 156 -1.02 1.71 19.79
N ASP A 157 -2.12 1.76 20.53
CA ASP A 157 -2.11 1.47 21.97
C ASP A 157 -1.63 0.05 22.28
N ARG A 158 -2.06 -0.94 21.47
CA ARG A 158 -1.58 -2.32 21.60
C ARG A 158 -0.08 -2.44 21.30
N VAL A 159 0.41 -1.75 20.27
CA VAL A 159 1.84 -1.76 19.91
C VAL A 159 2.68 -1.18 21.04
N LEU A 160 2.30 -0.01 21.57
CA LEU A 160 2.97 0.62 22.70
C LEU A 160 2.95 -0.27 23.96
N ALA A 161 1.80 -0.84 24.29
CA ALA A 161 1.66 -1.74 25.44
C ALA A 161 2.51 -3.02 25.31
N THR A 162 2.66 -3.55 24.09
CA THR A 162 3.43 -4.78 23.87
C THR A 162 4.92 -4.54 23.85
N THR A 163 5.36 -3.45 23.21
CA THR A 163 6.78 -3.13 23.03
C THR A 163 7.39 -2.43 24.25
N GLY A 164 6.57 -1.72 25.03
CA GLY A 164 7.03 -0.85 26.11
C GLY A 164 7.55 0.51 25.65
N ALA A 165 7.45 0.82 24.36
CA ALA A 165 7.83 2.12 23.82
C ALA A 165 6.85 3.23 24.26
N ALA A 166 7.35 4.47 24.31
CA ALA A 166 6.53 5.64 24.66
C ALA A 166 5.78 6.23 23.44
N ARG A 167 6.37 6.10 22.25
CA ARG A 167 5.84 6.60 20.97
C ARG A 167 6.05 5.57 19.88
N VAL A 168 5.33 5.75 18.77
CA VAL A 168 5.52 5.03 17.50
C VAL A 168 5.95 6.00 16.42
N ASP A 169 6.60 5.47 15.39
CA ASP A 169 6.78 6.17 14.11
C ASP A 169 5.70 5.66 13.14
N LEU A 170 4.95 6.56 12.53
CA LEU A 170 3.83 6.21 11.66
C LEU A 170 4.23 6.37 10.20
N VAL A 171 4.00 5.35 9.38
CA VAL A 171 4.10 5.43 7.92
C VAL A 171 2.75 5.05 7.32
N GLY A 172 2.11 6.00 6.64
CA GLY A 172 0.80 5.83 6.05
C GLY A 172 0.84 6.02 4.54
N HIS A 173 0.20 5.11 3.81
CA HIS A 173 -0.01 5.25 2.36
C HIS A 173 -1.43 5.69 2.08
N SER A 174 -1.61 6.66 1.17
CA SER A 174 -2.92 7.10 0.72
C SER A 174 -3.82 7.48 1.92
N MET A 175 -5.00 6.87 2.03
CA MET A 175 -5.89 7.03 3.19
C MET A 175 -5.22 6.74 4.53
N GLY A 176 -4.28 5.79 4.61
CA GLY A 176 -3.54 5.49 5.84
C GLY A 176 -2.58 6.59 6.27
N GLY A 177 -2.23 7.51 5.37
CA GLY A 177 -1.54 8.76 5.71
C GLY A 177 -2.48 9.95 5.94
N ALA A 178 -3.78 9.80 5.69
CA ALA A 178 -4.78 10.86 5.90
C ALA A 178 -5.59 10.62 7.18
N VAL A 179 -6.16 9.42 7.35
CA VAL A 179 -6.99 9.01 8.49
C VAL A 179 -6.35 9.34 9.85
N PRO A 180 -5.04 9.14 10.07
CA PRO A 180 -4.45 9.41 11.38
C PRO A 180 -4.43 10.89 11.80
N PHE A 181 -4.68 11.85 10.90
CA PHE A 181 -4.94 13.23 11.33
C PHE A 181 -6.20 13.34 12.21
N TYR A 182 -7.19 12.47 12.00
CA TYR A 182 -8.33 12.38 12.92
C TYR A 182 -7.89 11.90 14.32
N ASN A 183 -6.92 10.97 14.39
CA ASN A 183 -6.34 10.56 15.67
C ASN A 183 -5.63 11.71 16.39
N LEU A 184 -4.90 12.55 15.65
CA LEU A 184 -4.24 13.75 16.19
C LEU A 184 -5.26 14.78 16.69
N ASN A 185 -6.26 15.11 15.87
CA ASN A 185 -7.25 16.14 16.18
C ASN A 185 -8.21 15.76 17.31
N TYR A 186 -8.62 14.49 17.40
CA TYR A 186 -9.77 14.10 18.24
C TYR A 186 -9.52 12.95 19.20
N LEU A 187 -8.51 12.11 18.97
CA LEU A 187 -8.28 10.89 19.76
C LEU A 187 -7.01 10.93 20.62
N GLY A 188 -6.40 12.11 20.75
CA GLY A 188 -5.27 12.35 21.66
C GLY A 188 -4.01 11.57 21.28
N ALA A 189 -3.77 11.32 20.00
CA ALA A 189 -2.60 10.56 19.55
C ALA A 189 -1.30 11.37 19.47
N ALA A 190 -1.35 12.70 19.62
CA ALA A 190 -0.17 13.58 19.48
C ALA A 190 0.99 13.23 20.42
N SER A 191 0.70 12.72 21.63
CA SER A 191 1.73 12.29 22.58
C SER A 191 2.28 10.88 22.33
N LYS A 192 1.69 10.13 21.38
CA LYS A 192 1.99 8.73 21.07
C LYS A 192 2.76 8.55 19.77
N ILE A 193 2.99 9.62 19.02
CA ILE A 193 3.65 9.60 17.71
C ILE A 193 4.90 10.48 17.79
N ASP A 194 6.00 10.05 17.17
CA ASP A 194 7.25 10.84 17.02
C ASP A 194 7.43 11.30 15.57
N ASP A 195 7.47 10.35 14.63
CA ASP A 195 7.47 10.61 13.20
C ASP A 195 6.11 10.32 12.55
N TYR A 196 5.67 11.17 11.62
CA TYR A 196 4.49 10.98 10.78
C TYR A 196 4.88 11.09 9.32
N ILE A 197 4.90 9.96 8.62
CA ILE A 197 5.33 9.87 7.23
C ILE A 197 4.12 9.51 6.36
N ALA A 198 3.71 10.42 5.48
CA ALA A 198 2.55 10.25 4.60
C ALA A 198 3.00 10.09 3.14
N MET A 199 2.65 8.96 2.52
CA MET A 199 3.00 8.63 1.14
C MET A 199 1.76 8.71 0.25
N GLY A 200 1.71 9.64 -0.69
CA GLY A 200 0.56 9.83 -1.60
C GLY A 200 -0.77 10.11 -0.88
N ALA A 201 -0.75 10.65 0.33
CA ALA A 201 -1.96 10.85 1.11
C ALA A 201 -2.83 12.00 0.56
N PRO A 202 -4.16 11.85 0.42
CA PRO A 202 -5.03 12.94 -0.04
C PRO A 202 -5.40 13.90 1.11
N LEU A 203 -4.39 14.54 1.74
CA LEU A 203 -4.56 15.34 2.96
C LEU A 203 -5.53 16.52 2.77
N HIS A 204 -5.43 17.22 1.64
CA HIS A 204 -6.34 18.31 1.27
C HIS A 204 -7.43 17.85 0.27
N GLY A 205 -7.64 16.54 0.19
CA GLY A 205 -8.63 15.87 -0.64
C GLY A 205 -8.15 15.47 -2.03
N THR A 206 -9.07 14.93 -2.82
CA THR A 206 -8.79 14.44 -4.19
C THR A 206 -9.92 14.79 -5.17
N THR A 207 -9.62 14.89 -6.47
CA THR A 207 -10.64 15.05 -7.51
C THR A 207 -11.61 13.87 -7.59
N LEU A 208 -12.76 14.09 -8.25
CA LEU A 208 -13.71 13.02 -8.55
C LEU A 208 -13.07 11.90 -9.40
N SER A 209 -12.23 12.26 -10.38
CA SER A 209 -11.47 11.27 -11.16
C SER A 209 -10.52 10.46 -10.28
N GLY A 210 -9.91 11.09 -9.27
CA GLY A 210 -9.09 10.39 -8.29
C GLY A 210 -9.90 9.37 -7.49
N ILE A 211 -11.07 9.77 -6.97
CA ILE A 211 -12.00 8.83 -6.29
C ILE A 211 -12.41 7.69 -7.22
N GLN A 212 -12.77 7.97 -8.47
CA GLN A 212 -13.13 6.93 -9.45
C GLN A 212 -11.96 5.97 -9.69
N SER A 213 -10.74 6.48 -9.83
CA SER A 213 -9.53 5.67 -9.98
C SER A 213 -9.25 4.82 -8.74
N MET A 214 -9.49 5.32 -7.51
CA MET A 214 -9.34 4.54 -6.27
C MET A 214 -10.21 3.28 -6.30
N PHE A 215 -11.43 3.41 -6.82
CA PHE A 215 -12.39 2.31 -6.91
C PHE A 215 -12.31 1.53 -8.22
N ALA A 216 -11.49 1.91 -9.20
CA ALA A 216 -11.52 1.33 -10.56
C ALA A 216 -11.37 -0.20 -10.59
N GLY A 217 -10.49 -0.78 -9.76
CA GLY A 217 -10.32 -2.24 -9.64
C GLY A 217 -11.40 -2.95 -8.81
N LEU A 218 -12.31 -2.18 -8.23
CA LEU A 218 -13.35 -2.60 -7.31
C LEU A 218 -14.74 -2.52 -7.98
N LEU A 219 -14.96 -1.53 -8.86
CA LEU A 219 -16.26 -1.18 -9.49
C LEU A 219 -16.92 -2.31 -10.33
N GLU A 220 -16.24 -3.41 -10.61
CA GLU A 220 -16.86 -4.60 -11.22
C GLU A 220 -17.67 -5.44 -10.20
N GLN A 221 -17.68 -5.07 -8.91
CA GLN A 221 -18.39 -5.78 -7.85
C GLN A 221 -19.73 -5.08 -7.50
N PRO A 222 -20.89 -5.77 -7.63
CA PRO A 222 -22.21 -5.19 -7.36
C PRO A 222 -22.42 -4.62 -5.95
N ALA A 223 -21.61 -5.06 -4.98
CA ALA A 223 -21.68 -4.62 -3.59
C ALA A 223 -21.08 -3.21 -3.33
N ILE A 224 -20.51 -2.57 -4.36
CA ILE A 224 -19.83 -1.27 -4.23
C ILE A 224 -20.78 -0.09 -4.36
N ASP A 225 -21.85 -0.23 -5.16
CA ASP A 225 -22.89 0.81 -5.24
C ASP A 225 -23.53 1.08 -3.87
N GLU A 226 -23.65 0.05 -3.01
CA GLU A 226 -24.15 0.17 -1.64
C GLU A 226 -23.10 0.78 -0.67
N LEU A 227 -21.81 0.45 -0.86
CA LEU A 227 -20.73 1.04 -0.07
C LEU A 227 -20.58 2.55 -0.34
N LEU A 228 -20.70 2.95 -1.62
CA LEU A 228 -20.57 4.34 -2.06
C LEU A 228 -21.73 5.23 -1.60
N THR A 229 -22.89 4.65 -1.23
CA THR A 229 -24.12 5.41 -0.98
C THR A 229 -24.42 5.71 0.49
N SER A 230 -23.72 5.13 1.48
CA SER A 230 -23.99 5.49 2.89
C SER A 230 -22.81 5.47 3.88
N LYS A 231 -21.71 4.75 3.61
CA LYS A 231 -20.58 4.61 4.56
C LYS A 231 -19.23 4.53 3.86
N CYS A 232 -18.97 5.48 2.97
CA CYS A 232 -17.75 5.52 2.19
C CYS A 232 -16.67 6.38 2.87
N GLY A 233 -15.69 5.76 3.52
CA GLY A 233 -14.52 6.43 4.09
C GLY A 233 -13.74 7.26 3.07
N PRO A 234 -13.31 6.68 1.93
CA PRO A 234 -12.59 7.41 0.88
C PRO A 234 -13.37 8.61 0.32
N CYS A 235 -14.70 8.55 0.30
CA CYS A 235 -15.53 9.65 -0.18
C CYS A 235 -15.45 10.89 0.73
N GLN A 236 -15.10 10.72 2.02
CA GLN A 236 -14.94 11.84 2.97
C GLN A 236 -13.73 12.73 2.65
N VAL A 237 -12.78 12.25 1.84
CA VAL A 237 -11.65 13.05 1.34
C VAL A 237 -11.85 13.53 -0.10
N SER A 238 -13.07 13.47 -0.64
CA SER A 238 -13.38 14.09 -1.93
C SER A 238 -13.16 15.60 -1.85
N TYR A 239 -12.70 16.21 -2.95
CA TYR A 239 -12.50 17.65 -3.03
C TYR A 239 -13.77 18.41 -2.68
N GLY A 240 -13.65 19.37 -1.75
CA GLY A 240 -14.78 20.16 -1.25
C GLY A 240 -15.69 19.43 -0.27
N ALA A 241 -15.41 18.17 0.08
CA ALA A 241 -16.17 17.46 1.10
C ALA A 241 -16.12 18.23 2.44
N PRO A 242 -17.26 18.40 3.14
CA PRO A 242 -17.29 19.06 4.45
C PRO A 242 -16.35 18.42 5.46
N PHE A 243 -16.09 17.12 5.32
CA PHE A 243 -15.24 16.35 6.21
C PHE A 243 -13.76 16.76 6.13
N LEU A 244 -13.27 17.37 5.04
CA LEU A 244 -11.92 17.90 4.99
C LEU A 244 -11.68 19.00 6.05
N ARG A 245 -12.73 19.73 6.46
CA ARG A 245 -12.65 20.68 7.59
C ARG A 245 -12.59 20.01 8.95
N VAL A 246 -13.07 18.77 9.05
CA VAL A 246 -12.93 17.93 10.25
C VAL A 246 -11.53 17.33 10.27
N LEU A 247 -11.07 16.80 9.13
CA LEU A 247 -9.74 16.22 9.03
C LEU A 247 -8.63 17.24 9.29
N ASN A 248 -8.81 18.49 8.81
CA ASN A 248 -7.96 19.66 9.07
C ASN A 248 -6.49 19.29 9.32
N PRO A 249 -5.74 18.92 8.28
CA PRO A 249 -4.39 18.39 8.41
C PRO A 249 -3.39 19.51 8.73
N ASP A 250 -3.48 20.06 9.94
CA ASP A 250 -2.65 21.15 10.44
C ASP A 250 -1.56 20.60 11.38
N PRO A 251 -0.28 20.58 10.95
CA PRO A 251 0.84 20.08 11.77
C PRO A 251 1.04 20.86 13.08
N SER A 252 0.52 22.09 13.19
CA SER A 252 0.71 22.94 14.37
C SER A 252 0.02 22.40 15.63
N ILE A 253 -0.96 21.50 15.47
CA ILE A 253 -1.63 20.81 16.60
C ILE A 253 -0.69 19.84 17.33
N ALA A 254 0.42 19.44 16.70
CA ALA A 254 1.36 18.46 17.22
C ALA A 254 2.81 18.92 16.92
N PRO A 255 3.29 19.99 17.58
CA PRO A 255 4.58 20.59 17.27
C PRO A 255 5.78 19.67 17.56
N ASP A 256 5.59 18.66 18.42
CA ASP A 256 6.62 17.68 18.76
C ASP A 256 6.75 16.55 17.72
N ILE A 257 5.80 16.42 16.78
CA ILE A 257 5.85 15.42 15.71
C ILE A 257 6.64 15.98 14.53
N ARG A 258 7.50 15.16 13.93
CA ARG A 258 8.11 15.47 12.62
C ARG A 258 7.24 14.90 11.51
N PHE A 259 6.76 15.77 10.63
CA PHE A 259 5.94 15.36 9.50
C PHE A 259 6.80 15.27 8.24
N THR A 260 6.73 14.14 7.54
CA THR A 260 7.29 13.98 6.20
C THR A 260 6.19 13.59 5.22
N THR A 261 6.10 14.28 4.09
CA THR A 261 5.21 13.87 2.99
C THR A 261 6.06 13.40 1.82
N ILE A 262 5.63 12.34 1.16
CA ILE A 262 6.26 11.81 -0.05
C ILE A 262 5.16 11.73 -1.11
N VAL A 263 5.25 12.59 -2.11
CA VAL A 263 4.25 12.72 -3.18
C VAL A 263 4.87 12.45 -4.54
N SER A 264 4.09 11.92 -5.48
CA SER A 264 4.51 11.70 -6.87
C SER A 264 3.79 12.63 -7.83
N ARG A 265 4.52 13.21 -8.79
CA ARG A 265 3.94 14.01 -9.88
C ARG A 265 3.02 13.18 -10.81
N TYR A 266 3.15 11.86 -10.76
CA TYR A 266 2.36 10.92 -11.56
C TYR A 266 1.17 10.32 -10.80
N ASP A 267 0.92 10.77 -9.59
CA ASP A 267 -0.23 10.32 -8.79
C ASP A 267 -1.57 10.67 -9.48
N GLU A 268 -2.31 9.64 -9.85
CA GLU A 268 -3.62 9.71 -10.51
C GLU A 268 -4.79 9.71 -9.52
N ILE A 269 -4.51 9.47 -8.23
CA ILE A 269 -5.48 9.43 -7.15
C ILE A 269 -5.48 10.75 -6.41
N ALA A 270 -4.43 11.07 -5.67
CA ALA A 270 -4.30 12.30 -4.90
C ALA A 270 -4.00 13.46 -5.86
N THR A 271 -5.04 14.01 -6.49
CA THR A 271 -4.90 15.00 -7.56
C THR A 271 -5.44 16.37 -7.14
N PRO A 272 -4.68 17.47 -7.37
CA PRO A 272 -3.27 17.50 -7.79
C PRO A 272 -2.36 16.90 -6.71
N PHE A 273 -1.22 16.31 -7.09
CA PHE A 273 -0.31 15.60 -6.17
C PHE A 273 0.12 16.41 -4.94
N THR A 274 0.15 17.74 -5.06
CA THR A 274 0.46 18.67 -3.97
C THR A 274 -0.58 18.64 -2.84
N THR A 275 -1.75 18.05 -3.06
CA THR A 275 -2.79 17.85 -2.02
C THR A 275 -2.27 17.06 -0.82
N GLY A 276 -1.27 16.20 -1.02
CA GLY A 276 -0.62 15.44 0.04
C GLY A 276 0.51 16.16 0.76
N GLN A 277 0.81 17.40 0.40
CA GLN A 277 1.82 18.19 1.10
C GLN A 277 1.22 18.92 2.30
N LEU A 278 2.05 19.20 3.29
CA LEU A 278 1.71 19.91 4.52
C LEU A 278 2.48 21.24 4.61
N GLU A 279 2.01 22.15 5.44
CA GLU A 279 2.70 23.41 5.74
C GLU A 279 3.00 23.52 7.24
N GLY A 280 4.24 23.86 7.60
CA GLY A 280 4.63 24.03 9.00
C GLY A 280 6.15 23.97 9.22
N PRO A 281 6.63 24.43 10.38
CA PRO A 281 8.06 24.43 10.71
C PRO A 281 8.63 23.02 10.98
N ASN A 282 7.77 22.07 11.32
CA ASN A 282 8.09 20.66 11.58
C ASN A 282 7.76 19.74 10.38
N VAL A 283 7.65 20.30 9.18
CA VAL A 283 7.26 19.57 7.96
C VAL A 283 8.42 19.48 6.96
N ARG A 284 8.59 18.29 6.37
CA ARG A 284 9.43 18.04 5.21
C ARG A 284 8.57 17.46 4.06
N ASN A 285 8.38 18.23 3.00
CA ASN A 285 7.72 17.73 1.79
C ASN A 285 8.77 17.21 0.80
N ILE A 286 8.55 16.00 0.29
CA ILE A 286 9.40 15.33 -0.71
C ILE A 286 8.54 15.08 -1.95
N VAL A 287 8.98 15.58 -3.09
CA VAL A 287 8.45 15.18 -4.40
C VAL A 287 9.40 14.12 -4.94
N LEU A 288 8.89 12.91 -5.20
CA LEU A 288 9.72 11.76 -5.58
C LEU A 288 10.61 12.06 -6.79
N GLN A 289 10.05 12.74 -7.79
CA GLN A 289 10.77 13.11 -9.01
C GLN A 289 11.86 14.17 -8.81
N ASP A 290 11.87 14.89 -7.67
CA ASP A 290 12.98 15.79 -7.32
C ASP A 290 14.18 15.00 -6.79
N LEU A 291 13.97 13.79 -6.27
CA LEU A 291 15.03 12.86 -5.90
C LEU A 291 15.53 12.06 -7.12
N CYS A 292 14.62 11.67 -8.01
CA CYS A 292 14.95 10.90 -9.20
C CYS A 292 14.02 11.25 -10.38
N ALA A 293 14.52 12.02 -11.35
CA ALA A 293 13.70 12.48 -12.48
C ALA A 293 13.26 11.38 -13.45
N THR A 294 13.88 10.19 -13.38
CA THR A 294 13.53 9.02 -14.20
C THR A 294 12.57 8.05 -13.48
N ASP A 295 12.10 8.44 -12.31
CA ASP A 295 11.16 7.69 -11.52
C ASP A 295 9.71 8.05 -11.92
N TYR A 296 9.00 7.11 -12.53
CA TYR A 296 7.63 7.27 -13.02
C TYR A 296 6.59 6.66 -12.09
N THR A 297 6.94 6.39 -10.83
CA THR A 297 6.07 5.80 -9.83
C THR A 297 4.75 6.57 -9.69
N GLU A 298 3.64 5.84 -9.77
CA GLU A 298 2.28 6.33 -9.57
C GLU A 298 1.82 6.11 -8.12
N HIS A 299 0.54 6.30 -7.83
CA HIS A 299 0.00 6.26 -6.47
C HIS A 299 0.31 4.97 -5.70
N TYR A 300 0.17 3.80 -6.31
CA TYR A 300 0.30 2.49 -5.65
C TYR A 300 1.75 2.02 -5.51
N GLU A 301 2.58 2.22 -6.54
CA GLU A 301 3.98 1.82 -6.53
C GLU A 301 4.80 2.62 -5.49
N LEU A 302 4.31 3.76 -4.98
CA LEU A 302 4.99 4.55 -3.94
C LEU A 302 5.46 3.71 -2.73
N THR A 303 4.70 2.69 -2.29
CA THR A 303 5.08 1.87 -1.13
C THR A 303 6.10 0.77 -1.45
N ALA A 304 6.31 0.52 -2.74
CA ALA A 304 7.22 -0.48 -3.28
C ALA A 304 8.44 0.13 -4.01
N ASP A 305 8.40 1.43 -4.28
CA ASP A 305 9.45 2.16 -4.96
C ASP A 305 10.73 2.26 -4.11
N PRO A 306 11.91 1.87 -4.62
CA PRO A 306 13.17 1.90 -3.86
C PRO A 306 13.64 3.30 -3.46
N VAL A 307 13.35 4.33 -4.26
CA VAL A 307 13.66 5.74 -3.97
C VAL A 307 12.76 6.26 -2.85
N ALA A 308 11.46 5.96 -2.90
CA ALA A 308 10.49 6.30 -1.86
C ALA A 308 10.76 5.54 -0.56
N VAL A 309 11.08 4.24 -0.63
CA VAL A 309 11.50 3.42 0.52
C VAL A 309 12.75 4.03 1.18
N ARG A 310 13.74 4.46 0.40
CA ARG A 310 14.90 5.18 0.95
C ARG A 310 14.51 6.51 1.59
N ALA A 311 13.56 7.25 1.01
CA ALA A 311 13.07 8.48 1.62
C ALA A 311 12.37 8.23 2.97
N VAL A 312 11.63 7.12 3.13
CA VAL A 312 11.06 6.69 4.41
C VAL A 312 12.16 6.37 5.42
N LEU A 313 13.16 5.56 5.06
CA LEU A 313 14.30 5.24 5.94
C LEU A 313 15.02 6.51 6.42
N ASN A 314 15.26 7.45 5.52
CA ASN A 314 15.91 8.73 5.85
C ASN A 314 15.05 9.64 6.74
N ALA A 315 13.73 9.48 6.71
CA ALA A 315 12.83 10.22 7.58
C ALA A 315 12.81 9.62 9.00
N LEU A 316 12.87 8.29 9.10
CA LEU A 316 12.93 7.56 10.38
C LEU A 316 14.30 7.64 11.07
N ASP A 317 15.38 7.81 10.31
CA ASP A 317 16.74 8.02 10.86
C ASP A 317 17.50 9.12 10.10
N PRO A 318 17.18 10.40 10.37
CA PRO A 318 17.83 11.51 9.67
C PRO A 318 19.31 11.67 10.03
N ALA A 319 19.77 11.11 11.15
CA ALA A 319 21.18 11.19 11.56
C ALA A 319 22.08 10.34 10.66
N HIS A 320 21.53 9.27 10.08
CA HIS A 320 22.24 8.36 9.16
C HIS A 320 21.62 8.35 7.76
N ALA A 321 20.94 9.43 7.38
CA ALA A 321 20.30 9.53 6.08
C ALA A 321 21.30 9.40 4.91
N GLU A 322 20.94 8.62 3.91
CA GLU A 322 21.74 8.36 2.73
C GLU A 322 21.00 8.79 1.45
N PRO A 323 21.70 9.25 0.40
CA PRO A 323 21.05 9.53 -0.88
C PRO A 323 20.31 8.32 -1.44
N ALA A 324 19.21 8.56 -2.14
CA ALA A 324 18.53 7.51 -2.89
C ALA A 324 19.28 7.19 -4.19
N SER A 325 19.44 5.90 -4.47
CA SER A 325 19.98 5.43 -5.75
C SER A 325 18.92 5.60 -6.83
N CYS A 326 19.03 6.66 -7.62
CA CYS A 326 18.08 6.93 -8.70
C CYS A 326 18.11 5.81 -9.75
N THR A 327 16.93 5.29 -10.07
CA THR A 327 16.71 4.27 -11.09
C THR A 327 15.42 4.56 -11.85
N VAL A 328 15.25 3.93 -13.01
CA VAL A 328 13.96 3.99 -13.73
C VAL A 328 12.98 3.09 -13.01
N VAL A 329 11.89 3.66 -12.50
CA VAL A 329 10.78 2.92 -11.88
C VAL A 329 9.54 3.10 -12.73
N PHE A 330 8.85 2.00 -13.04
CA PHE A 330 7.62 2.02 -13.82
C PHE A 330 6.41 1.79 -12.92
N PRO A 331 5.25 2.38 -13.26
CA PRO A 331 3.97 2.15 -12.58
C PRO A 331 3.69 0.66 -12.28
N PHE A 332 3.32 0.36 -11.03
CA PHE A 332 2.99 -0.97 -10.48
C PHE A 332 4.07 -2.07 -10.52
N ILE A 333 5.02 -1.98 -11.45
CA ILE A 333 5.95 -3.07 -11.78
C ILE A 333 7.35 -2.86 -11.18
N GLY A 334 7.68 -1.66 -10.73
CA GLY A 334 8.92 -1.38 -10.03
C GLY A 334 10.12 -1.02 -10.92
N PRO A 335 11.36 -1.12 -10.38
CA PRO A 335 12.57 -0.64 -11.03
C PRO A 335 13.03 -1.53 -12.20
N VAL A 336 13.67 -0.90 -13.19
CA VAL A 336 14.28 -1.58 -14.34
C VAL A 336 15.73 -1.97 -14.01
N GLY A 337 16.02 -3.28 -14.05
CA GLY A 337 17.35 -3.80 -13.76
C GLY A 337 17.53 -4.09 -12.26
N ARG A 338 18.11 -5.26 -11.95
CA ARG A 338 18.50 -5.66 -10.61
C ARG A 338 19.98 -5.38 -10.40
#